data_AF-A0A943SVK1-F1
#
_entry.id   AF-A0A943SVK1-F1
#
_cell.length_a   1.000
_cell.length_b   1.000
_cell.length_c   1.000
_cell.angle_alpha   90.00
_cell.angle_beta   90.00
_cell.angle_gamma   90.00
#
_symmetry.space_group_name_H-M   'P 1'
#
loop_
_entity.id
_entity.type
_entity.pdbx_description
1 polymer ?
#
loop_
_entity_poly.entity_id
_entity_poly.type
_entity_poly.pdbx_seq_one_letter_code
_entity_poly.pdbx_strand_id
1 'polypeptide(L)'
;MNLKWKKKYLGPILGLVGAVVLIGGVYLYSSSNIQPDHQKEFNQTSKKVTKPKEKAIDLSGDYVSNERDEAKIEKKGKAWKIDYQTADGKVSAEFSTDWKVEGSNKVSTGKMKKSDGNTDFTVTVRVFKYKTDKKPLITVTMSDKNPDHEMVFANREDFFKSTDPNDVVLDGNLSPFEGAYSNDTYEKEIADSGFKLYGYTPEEYYQNKTNAFPSIVNGETGWTFWSGGTRASYLFNKEKEPKKRKGYYEVYFTGANATAIQGQEQTLYLIPAGVTGPDGVASQERRILFGDVAYRDYHLEWWKAYPQPKKEKDLDIAAINGGDFSSLVGTWRNGKGAEIVIQADGKVKGQGSLKAVADSDKKSKIPYVEMKMGETGAAIGLLKIGFQNPDGDQSDTSKPRLVVTQSAGNYPADQYFYRQ
;
A
#
# COMPACT_ATOMS: atom_id res chain seq x y z
N MET A 1 -17.97 -43.54 -41.36
CA MET A 1 -17.99 -42.79 -42.64
C MET A 1 -16.57 -42.52 -43.08
N ASN A 2 -16.14 -43.22 -44.13
CA ASN A 2 -14.96 -42.93 -44.92
C ASN A 2 -15.21 -41.64 -45.71
N LEU A 3 -14.24 -40.72 -45.79
CA LEU A 3 -13.84 -40.18 -47.08
C LEU A 3 -12.36 -39.79 -47.02
N LYS A 4 -11.66 -40.25 -48.05
CA LYS A 4 -10.21 -40.33 -48.22
C LYS A 4 -9.88 -39.50 -49.47
N TRP A 5 -8.60 -39.12 -49.66
CA TRP A 5 -7.98 -38.50 -50.86
C TRP A 5 -8.00 -36.94 -50.88
N LYS A 6 -6.95 -36.18 -51.21
CA LYS A 6 -5.76 -36.44 -52.06
C LYS A 6 -4.58 -35.53 -51.72
N LYS A 7 -3.39 -36.11 -51.53
CA LYS A 7 -2.09 -35.42 -51.67
C LYS A 7 -1.93 -34.97 -53.12
N LYS A 8 -2.07 -33.67 -53.42
CA LYS A 8 -1.51 -33.07 -54.65
C LYS A 8 -1.40 -31.54 -54.64
N TYR A 9 -0.79 -30.95 -53.61
CA TYR A 9 -0.10 -29.65 -53.71
C TYR A 9 1.07 -29.66 -52.72
N LEU A 10 2.16 -30.31 -53.12
CA LEU A 10 3.49 -30.19 -52.52
C LEU A 10 4.26 -29.21 -53.42
N GLY A 11 4.48 -27.99 -52.94
CA GLY A 11 5.17 -26.88 -53.62
C GLY A 11 4.82 -25.57 -52.90
N PRO A 12 5.79 -24.71 -52.58
CA PRO A 12 6.22 -24.47 -51.19
C PRO A 12 5.40 -23.37 -50.48
N ILE A 13 4.75 -23.72 -49.37
CA ILE A 13 4.53 -22.79 -48.26
C ILE A 13 5.72 -22.95 -47.32
N LEU A 14 6.88 -22.53 -47.80
CA LEU A 14 8.15 -22.50 -47.07
C LEU A 14 8.84 -21.13 -47.30
N GLY A 15 8.02 -20.09 -47.45
CA GLY A 15 8.44 -18.74 -47.82
C GLY A 15 7.75 -17.69 -46.98
N LEU A 16 7.87 -17.77 -45.66
CA LEU A 16 7.79 -16.63 -44.71
C LEU A 16 8.21 -17.04 -43.28
N VAL A 17 9.07 -18.05 -43.15
CA VAL A 17 9.92 -18.27 -41.96
C VAL A 17 11.33 -17.94 -42.40
N GLY A 18 11.54 -16.67 -42.74
CA GLY A 18 12.79 -16.14 -43.27
C GLY A 18 13.45 -15.23 -42.26
N ALA A 19 14.37 -15.80 -41.46
CA ALA A 19 15.40 -15.10 -40.69
C ALA A 19 14.92 -14.20 -39.53
N VAL A 20 14.36 -14.82 -38.49
CA VAL A 20 14.48 -14.31 -37.11
C VAL A 20 15.91 -14.63 -36.64
N VAL A 21 16.87 -13.81 -37.04
CA VAL A 21 18.23 -13.87 -36.49
C VAL A 21 18.25 -12.95 -35.28
N LEU A 22 18.44 -13.58 -34.13
CA LEU A 22 18.81 -13.03 -32.82
C LEU A 22 19.60 -11.71 -32.92
N ILE A 23 18.91 -10.57 -32.75
CA ILE A 23 19.53 -9.30 -32.36
C ILE A 23 19.00 -9.01 -30.96
N GLY A 24 19.67 -9.61 -29.98
CA GLY A 24 19.32 -9.49 -28.57
C GLY A 24 19.56 -8.06 -28.03
N GLY A 25 18.71 -7.70 -27.07
CA GLY A 25 19.00 -6.66 -26.07
C GLY A 25 18.12 -5.42 -26.06
N VAL A 26 17.09 -5.29 -26.90
CA VAL A 26 16.16 -4.13 -26.79
C VAL A 26 14.70 -4.51 -27.03
N TYR A 27 14.41 -5.65 -27.67
CA TYR A 27 13.01 -6.00 -27.96
C TYR A 27 12.20 -6.49 -26.75
N LEU A 28 12.85 -6.77 -25.61
CA LEU A 28 12.18 -7.30 -24.42
C LEU A 28 12.00 -6.27 -23.29
N TYR A 29 12.66 -5.11 -23.36
CA TYR A 29 12.26 -3.97 -22.53
C TYR A 29 11.08 -3.30 -23.24
N SER A 30 9.91 -3.36 -22.63
CA SER A 30 8.63 -3.03 -23.23
C SER A 30 8.70 -1.76 -24.09
N SER A 31 8.26 -1.87 -25.34
CA SER A 31 8.11 -0.78 -26.32
C SER A 31 7.17 0.36 -25.88
N SER A 32 6.81 0.42 -24.60
CA SER A 32 6.06 1.48 -23.93
C SER A 32 6.95 2.56 -23.29
N ASN A 33 8.23 2.26 -23.01
CA ASN A 33 9.15 3.17 -22.29
C ASN A 33 10.14 3.92 -23.20
N ILE A 34 10.17 3.61 -24.49
CA ILE A 34 10.99 4.30 -25.50
C ILE A 34 10.08 5.17 -26.33
N GLN A 35 10.45 6.45 -26.48
CA GLN A 35 9.68 7.40 -27.30
C GLN A 35 9.43 6.83 -28.71
N PRO A 36 8.20 6.90 -29.26
CA PRO A 36 7.84 6.29 -30.54
C PRO A 36 8.75 6.70 -31.72
N ASP A 37 9.31 7.91 -31.67
CA ASP A 37 10.20 8.43 -32.71
C ASP A 37 11.58 7.77 -32.69
N HIS A 38 12.06 7.34 -31.51
CA HIS A 38 13.31 6.60 -31.33
C HIS A 38 13.16 5.11 -31.68
N GLN A 39 11.95 4.55 -31.63
CA GLN A 39 11.68 3.18 -32.11
C GLN A 39 11.92 3.03 -33.62
N LYS A 40 11.69 4.09 -34.41
CA LYS A 40 11.98 4.09 -35.85
C LYS A 40 13.48 4.07 -36.16
N GLU A 41 14.31 4.65 -35.30
CA GLU A 41 15.77 4.62 -35.42
C GLU A 41 16.34 3.22 -35.13
N PHE A 42 15.58 2.41 -34.39
CA PHE A 42 15.93 1.02 -34.05
C PHE A 42 15.74 0.04 -35.23
N ASN A 43 14.80 0.32 -36.13
CA ASN A 43 14.34 -0.62 -37.17
C ASN A 43 15.00 -0.45 -38.55
N GLN A 44 16.09 0.31 -38.68
CA GLN A 44 16.75 0.51 -39.98
C GLN A 44 17.77 -0.58 -40.32
N THR A 45 17.37 -1.54 -41.16
CA THR A 45 18.27 -2.44 -41.90
C THR A 45 18.24 -2.13 -43.40
N SER A 46 19.33 -1.64 -44.01
CA SER A 46 19.73 -2.04 -45.37
C SER A 46 21.12 -1.54 -45.78
N LYS A 47 21.63 -2.18 -46.85
CA LYS A 47 23.02 -2.36 -47.30
C LYS A 47 23.69 -1.11 -47.89
N LYS A 48 24.91 -0.78 -47.45
CA LYS A 48 26.16 -0.71 -48.27
C LYS A 48 27.33 -0.23 -47.38
N VAL A 49 28.47 -0.91 -47.48
CA VAL A 49 29.71 -0.58 -46.76
C VAL A 49 30.54 0.37 -47.61
N THR A 50 30.87 1.54 -47.05
CA THR A 50 31.98 2.38 -47.52
C THR A 50 32.85 2.73 -46.32
N LYS A 51 34.13 2.38 -46.38
CA LYS A 51 35.14 2.68 -45.35
C LYS A 51 35.86 4.00 -45.66
N PRO A 52 35.54 5.11 -44.98
CA PRO A 52 36.52 6.16 -44.70
C PRO A 52 37.22 5.87 -43.36
N LYS A 53 38.43 6.42 -43.16
CA LYS A 53 39.13 6.40 -41.86
C LYS A 53 38.22 7.00 -40.79
N GLU A 54 37.79 6.17 -39.84
CA GLU A 54 36.78 6.55 -38.86
C GLU A 54 37.41 7.28 -37.67
N LYS A 55 36.80 8.40 -37.25
CA LYS A 55 37.09 9.04 -35.96
C LYS A 55 36.85 8.04 -34.84
N ALA A 56 37.74 8.03 -33.84
CA ALA A 56 37.51 7.32 -32.60
C ALA A 56 36.25 7.88 -31.92
N ILE A 57 35.36 6.98 -31.49
CA ILE A 57 34.16 7.34 -30.74
C ILE A 57 34.58 7.58 -29.30
N ASP A 58 34.23 8.75 -28.77
CA ASP A 58 34.34 9.02 -27.35
C ASP A 58 33.01 8.67 -26.67
N LEU A 59 33.06 7.78 -25.69
CA LEU A 59 31.91 7.40 -24.88
C LEU A 59 31.83 8.19 -23.57
N SER A 60 32.84 9.02 -23.28
CA SER A 60 32.93 9.72 -22.00
C SER A 60 31.76 10.67 -21.80
N GLY A 61 31.21 10.68 -20.59
CA GLY A 61 30.12 11.59 -20.23
C GLY A 61 29.15 10.95 -19.24
N ASP A 62 28.10 11.71 -18.96
CA ASP A 62 27.02 11.33 -18.07
C ASP A 62 25.91 10.63 -18.87
N TYR A 63 25.35 9.61 -18.25
CA TYR A 63 24.28 8.79 -18.79
C TYR A 63 23.21 8.63 -17.72
N VAL A 64 21.97 8.44 -18.16
CA VAL A 64 20.82 8.22 -17.29
C VAL A 64 20.13 6.94 -17.73
N SER A 65 19.44 6.25 -16.83
CA SER A 65 18.57 5.12 -17.16
C SER A 65 17.09 5.53 -17.23
N ASN A 66 16.22 4.62 -17.66
CA ASN A 66 14.77 4.79 -17.54
C ASN A 66 14.29 4.89 -16.07
N GLU A 67 15.12 4.44 -15.13
CA GLU A 67 14.86 4.51 -13.69
C GLU A 67 15.44 5.79 -13.04
N ARG A 68 16.01 6.70 -13.86
CA ARG A 68 16.77 7.90 -13.44
C ARG A 68 18.03 7.60 -12.62
N ASP A 69 18.52 6.37 -12.64
CA ASP A 69 19.86 6.12 -12.13
C ASP A 69 20.90 6.74 -13.06
N GLU A 70 21.83 7.47 -12.45
CA GLU A 70 22.97 8.06 -13.13
C GLU A 70 24.07 7.03 -13.34
N ALA A 71 24.74 7.16 -14.48
CA ALA A 71 25.98 6.48 -14.76
C ALA A 71 26.98 7.47 -15.38
N LYS A 72 28.25 7.28 -15.07
CA LYS A 72 29.35 8.04 -15.66
C LYS A 72 30.27 7.11 -16.41
N ILE A 73 30.55 7.43 -17.66
CA ILE A 73 31.53 6.69 -18.46
C ILE A 73 32.79 7.54 -18.60
N GLU A 74 33.93 6.91 -18.32
CA GLU A 74 35.25 7.53 -18.45
C GLU A 74 36.21 6.61 -19.21
N LYS A 75 37.13 7.21 -19.94
CA LYS A 75 38.16 6.47 -20.67
C LYS A 75 39.25 5.97 -19.72
N LYS A 76 39.55 4.67 -19.77
CA LYS A 76 40.63 4.04 -18.98
C LYS A 76 41.62 3.32 -19.90
N GLY A 77 42.59 4.07 -20.42
CA GLY A 77 43.57 3.56 -21.38
C GLY A 77 42.91 3.13 -22.70
N LYS A 78 42.92 1.83 -23.01
CA LYS A 78 42.23 1.22 -24.16
C LYS A 78 40.81 0.73 -23.85
N ALA A 79 40.41 0.77 -22.58
CA ALA A 79 39.10 0.34 -22.09
C ALA A 79 38.27 1.56 -21.65
N TRP A 80 37.03 1.29 -21.29
CA TRP A 80 36.07 2.21 -20.70
C TRP A 80 35.72 1.73 -19.31
N LYS A 81 35.54 2.68 -18.39
CA LYS A 81 34.99 2.44 -17.06
C LYS A 81 33.61 3.07 -17.02
N ILE A 82 32.62 2.31 -16.57
CA ILE A 82 31.29 2.83 -16.22
C ILE A 82 31.14 2.74 -14.71
N ASP A 83 30.85 3.86 -14.08
CA ASP A 83 30.45 3.97 -12.67
C ASP A 83 28.94 4.21 -12.64
N TYR A 84 28.19 3.42 -11.87
CA TYR A 84 26.73 3.52 -11.80
C TYR A 84 26.21 3.12 -10.42
N GLN A 85 25.03 3.62 -10.07
CA GLN A 85 24.37 3.29 -8.80
C GLN A 85 23.45 2.08 -8.98
N THR A 86 23.48 1.17 -8.01
CA THR A 86 22.48 0.10 -7.85
C THR A 86 21.81 0.23 -6.48
N ALA A 87 20.75 -0.56 -6.24
CA ALA A 87 20.14 -0.66 -4.91
C ALA A 87 21.16 -1.09 -3.83
N ASP A 88 22.12 -1.94 -4.19
CA ASP A 88 23.15 -2.47 -3.27
C ASP A 88 24.36 -1.53 -3.09
N GLY A 89 24.38 -0.38 -3.78
CA GLY A 89 25.45 0.60 -3.68
C GLY A 89 26.07 0.99 -5.02
N LYS A 90 27.16 1.77 -4.95
CA LYS A 90 27.93 2.18 -6.13
C LYS A 90 28.70 0.99 -6.68
N VAL A 91 28.53 0.75 -7.98
CA VAL A 91 29.20 -0.31 -8.71
C VAL A 91 30.01 0.33 -9.84
N SER A 92 31.14 -0.29 -10.18
CA SER A 92 31.86 0.09 -11.39
C SER A 92 32.17 -1.13 -12.23
N ALA A 93 32.35 -0.91 -13.53
CA ALA A 93 32.74 -1.97 -14.44
C ALA A 93 33.62 -1.46 -15.56
N GLU A 94 34.50 -2.35 -16.04
CA GLU A 94 35.40 -2.07 -17.15
C GLU A 94 35.02 -2.90 -18.37
N PHE A 95 35.08 -2.29 -19.55
CA PHE A 95 34.81 -2.96 -20.81
C PHE A 95 35.62 -2.38 -21.96
N SER A 96 35.79 -3.15 -23.02
CA SER A 96 36.40 -2.69 -24.27
C SER A 96 35.37 -2.64 -25.38
N THR A 97 35.62 -1.83 -26.41
CA THR A 97 34.76 -1.75 -27.58
C THR A 97 35.42 -2.35 -28.81
N ASP A 98 34.65 -3.16 -29.53
CA ASP A 98 34.98 -3.68 -30.86
C ASP A 98 33.83 -3.36 -31.81
N TRP A 99 34.01 -2.31 -32.61
CA TRP A 99 32.92 -1.68 -33.34
C TRP A 99 32.57 -2.41 -34.63
N LYS A 100 31.27 -2.70 -34.78
CA LYS A 100 30.63 -3.13 -36.02
C LYS A 100 29.71 -2.02 -36.52
N VAL A 101 29.62 -1.86 -37.83
CA VAL A 101 28.72 -0.91 -38.47
C VAL A 101 27.44 -1.63 -38.87
N GLU A 102 26.30 -1.14 -38.40
CA GLU A 102 24.97 -1.67 -38.68
C GLU A 102 24.11 -0.54 -39.24
N GLY A 103 24.03 -0.45 -40.57
CA GLY A 103 23.34 0.65 -41.25
C GLY A 103 23.98 2.01 -40.94
N SER A 104 23.19 2.92 -40.37
CA SER A 104 23.62 4.25 -39.89
C SER A 104 24.15 4.24 -38.46
N ASN A 105 24.17 3.08 -37.79
CA ASN A 105 24.54 2.91 -36.39
C ASN A 105 25.89 2.19 -36.26
N LYS A 106 26.50 2.35 -35.08
CA LYS A 106 27.67 1.57 -34.66
C LYS A 106 27.35 0.81 -33.39
N VAL A 107 27.72 -0.46 -33.36
CA VAL A 107 27.42 -1.37 -32.25
C VAL A 107 28.71 -2.05 -31.80
N SER A 108 28.90 -2.15 -30.50
CA SER A 108 29.96 -2.95 -29.88
C SER A 108 29.33 -3.82 -28.80
N THR A 109 29.58 -5.12 -28.86
CA THR A 109 29.13 -6.07 -27.84
C THR A 109 30.32 -6.85 -27.32
N GLY A 110 30.45 -6.93 -26.00
CA GLY A 110 31.57 -7.61 -25.37
C GLY A 110 31.31 -7.95 -23.91
N LYS A 111 32.28 -8.61 -23.28
CA LYS A 111 32.25 -8.87 -21.84
C LYS A 111 32.68 -7.63 -21.07
N MET A 112 32.11 -7.48 -19.89
CA MET A 112 32.51 -6.47 -18.91
C MET A 112 33.05 -7.15 -17.65
N LYS A 113 33.91 -6.46 -16.92
CA LYS A 113 34.43 -6.89 -15.63
C LYS A 113 33.96 -5.91 -14.57
N LYS A 114 33.06 -6.35 -13.69
CA LYS A 114 32.57 -5.54 -12.57
C LYS A 114 33.62 -5.46 -11.45
N SER A 115 33.50 -4.45 -10.60
CA SER A 115 34.40 -4.22 -9.46
C SER A 115 34.34 -5.30 -8.38
N ASP A 116 33.21 -6.01 -8.29
CA ASP A 116 33.01 -7.19 -7.44
C ASP A 116 33.67 -8.47 -8.01
N GLY A 117 34.28 -8.39 -9.20
CA GLY A 117 34.91 -9.51 -9.89
C GLY A 117 33.98 -10.28 -10.83
N ASN A 118 32.68 -9.98 -10.87
CA ASN A 118 31.72 -10.66 -11.75
C ASN A 118 31.97 -10.32 -13.24
N THR A 119 31.99 -11.36 -14.09
CA THR A 119 32.22 -11.28 -15.54
C THR A 119 31.10 -11.90 -16.39
N ASP A 120 29.97 -12.24 -15.77
CA ASP A 120 28.85 -12.90 -16.45
C ASP A 120 28.07 -11.93 -17.34
N PHE A 121 28.08 -10.66 -16.96
CA PHE A 121 27.45 -9.59 -17.71
C PHE A 121 28.12 -9.37 -19.08
N THR A 122 27.27 -9.09 -20.05
CA THR A 122 27.61 -8.60 -21.39
C THR A 122 27.23 -7.14 -21.45
N VAL A 123 28.10 -6.32 -22.04
CA VAL A 123 27.81 -4.93 -22.37
C VAL A 123 27.61 -4.77 -23.86
N THR A 124 26.57 -4.04 -24.24
CA THR A 124 26.30 -3.64 -25.61
C THR A 124 26.22 -2.13 -25.68
N VAL A 125 27.10 -1.51 -26.46
CA VAL A 125 27.08 -0.06 -26.72
C VAL A 125 26.56 0.17 -28.14
N ARG A 126 25.54 1.02 -28.29
CA ARG A 126 25.05 1.45 -29.61
C ARG A 126 25.17 2.96 -29.75
N VAL A 127 25.70 3.40 -30.88
CA VAL A 127 25.83 4.81 -31.28
C VAL A 127 24.97 5.03 -32.51
N PHE A 128 23.87 5.75 -32.32
CA PHE A 128 22.91 6.03 -33.38
C PHE A 128 23.37 7.19 -34.26
N LYS A 129 23.12 7.09 -35.58
CA LYS A 129 23.43 8.16 -36.55
C LYS A 129 24.88 8.69 -36.45
N TYR A 130 25.84 7.80 -36.17
CA TYR A 130 27.21 8.15 -35.78
C TYR A 130 28.01 8.98 -36.83
N LYS A 131 27.56 8.97 -38.09
CA LYS A 131 28.20 9.71 -39.20
C LYS A 131 27.56 11.06 -39.49
N THR A 132 26.35 11.31 -39.00
CA THR A 132 25.54 12.48 -39.40
C THR A 132 25.35 13.47 -38.26
N ASP A 133 25.49 13.05 -37.00
CA ASP A 133 25.31 13.92 -35.84
C ASP A 133 26.62 14.31 -35.15
N LYS A 134 26.70 15.59 -34.77
CA LYS A 134 27.82 16.12 -33.96
C LYS A 134 27.81 15.55 -32.52
N LYS A 135 26.63 15.18 -32.02
CA LYS A 135 26.39 14.55 -30.72
C LYS A 135 25.44 13.36 -30.92
N PRO A 136 25.94 12.17 -31.29
CA PRO A 136 25.09 11.01 -31.51
C PRO A 136 24.42 10.56 -30.21
N LEU A 137 23.23 9.99 -30.30
CA LEU A 137 22.62 9.25 -29.21
C LEU A 137 23.45 7.98 -28.96
N ILE A 138 23.83 7.76 -27.71
CA ILE A 138 24.58 6.59 -27.27
C ILE A 138 23.75 5.87 -26.22
N THR A 139 23.62 4.56 -26.39
CA THR A 139 23.00 3.67 -25.40
C THR A 139 23.99 2.62 -24.94
N VAL A 140 23.92 2.25 -23.67
CA VAL A 140 24.73 1.21 -23.04
C VAL A 140 23.79 0.25 -22.33
N THR A 141 23.72 -0.99 -22.80
CA THR A 141 22.94 -2.07 -22.21
C THR A 141 23.87 -3.05 -21.52
N MET A 142 23.58 -3.40 -20.27
CA MET A 142 24.31 -4.39 -19.48
C MET A 142 23.36 -5.52 -19.09
N SER A 143 23.69 -6.77 -19.41
CA SER A 143 22.82 -7.93 -19.16
C SER A 143 23.60 -9.22 -18.93
N ASP A 144 23.17 -10.03 -17.97
CA ASP A 144 23.63 -11.41 -17.72
C ASP A 144 22.69 -12.46 -18.35
N LYS A 145 21.76 -12.03 -19.22
CA LYS A 145 20.64 -12.80 -19.81
C LYS A 145 19.45 -13.03 -18.88
N ASN A 146 19.50 -12.58 -17.63
CA ASN A 146 18.30 -12.44 -16.81
C ASN A 146 17.65 -11.08 -17.14
N PRO A 147 16.40 -11.06 -17.66
CA PRO A 147 15.69 -9.81 -17.92
C PRO A 147 15.58 -8.90 -16.69
N ASP A 148 15.49 -9.47 -15.48
CA ASP A 148 15.38 -8.71 -14.23
C ASP A 148 16.69 -8.00 -13.84
N HIS A 149 17.80 -8.35 -14.48
CA HIS A 149 19.14 -7.80 -14.22
C HIS A 149 19.64 -6.93 -15.38
N GLU A 150 18.78 -6.64 -16.37
CA GLU A 150 19.14 -5.80 -17.51
C GLU A 150 19.09 -4.32 -17.15
N MET A 151 20.18 -3.60 -17.42
CA MET A 151 20.28 -2.16 -17.22
C MET A 151 20.53 -1.46 -18.54
N VAL A 152 19.79 -0.39 -18.82
CA VAL A 152 19.93 0.42 -20.04
C VAL A 152 20.18 1.86 -19.66
N PHE A 153 21.27 2.42 -20.17
CA PHE A 153 21.66 3.81 -19.99
C PHE A 153 21.72 4.53 -21.33
N ALA A 154 21.40 5.82 -21.36
CA ALA A 154 21.55 6.67 -22.53
C ALA A 154 22.19 8.02 -22.17
N ASN A 155 22.95 8.61 -23.10
CA ASN A 155 23.58 9.92 -22.92
C ASN A 155 22.60 11.11 -23.09
N ARG A 156 21.29 10.83 -23.09
CA ARG A 156 20.20 11.75 -23.33
C ARG A 156 18.97 11.32 -22.54
N GLU A 157 18.47 12.19 -21.67
CA GLU A 157 17.27 11.94 -20.84
C GLU A 157 16.00 11.76 -21.67
N ASP A 158 15.87 12.49 -22.78
CA ASP A 158 14.67 12.44 -23.61
C ASP A 158 14.47 11.09 -24.30
N PHE A 159 15.50 10.23 -24.32
CA PHE A 159 15.41 8.86 -24.83
C PHE A 159 14.42 7.98 -24.04
N PHE A 160 14.32 8.20 -22.72
CA PHE A 160 13.46 7.42 -21.81
C PHE A 160 12.14 8.12 -21.48
N LYS A 161 11.74 9.13 -22.26
CA LYS A 161 10.43 9.77 -22.07
C LYS A 161 9.32 8.74 -22.25
N SER A 162 8.79 8.30 -21.11
CA SER A 162 7.76 7.30 -21.03
C SER A 162 6.41 7.83 -21.45
N THR A 163 5.56 6.92 -21.91
CA THR A 163 4.14 7.18 -22.19
C THR A 163 3.22 6.78 -21.04
N ASP A 164 3.79 6.22 -19.95
CA ASP A 164 3.07 5.85 -18.74
C ASP A 164 2.54 7.11 -18.05
N PRO A 165 1.23 7.26 -17.86
CA PRO A 165 0.65 8.44 -17.22
C PRO A 165 1.11 8.61 -15.75
N ASN A 166 1.62 7.55 -15.11
CA ASN A 166 2.14 7.63 -13.74
C ASN A 166 3.56 8.21 -13.68
N ASP A 167 4.29 8.30 -14.79
CA ASP A 167 5.68 8.77 -14.78
C ASP A 167 5.82 10.27 -14.48
N VAL A 168 4.72 11.02 -14.42
CA VAL A 168 4.70 12.38 -13.85
C VAL A 168 5.17 12.40 -12.38
N VAL A 169 5.10 11.26 -11.68
CA VAL A 169 5.68 11.09 -10.33
C VAL A 169 7.17 11.40 -10.32
N LEU A 170 7.89 11.06 -11.39
CA LEU A 170 9.33 11.34 -11.51
C LEU A 170 9.64 12.84 -11.55
N ASP A 171 8.67 13.65 -11.95
CA ASP A 171 8.77 15.12 -11.93
C ASP A 171 8.28 15.72 -10.60
N GLY A 172 8.06 14.88 -9.58
CA GLY A 172 7.52 15.29 -8.28
C GLY A 172 6.02 15.56 -8.28
N ASN A 173 5.31 15.20 -9.34
CA ASN A 173 3.86 15.30 -9.40
C ASN A 173 3.19 13.99 -8.95
N LEU A 174 2.68 13.96 -7.73
CA LEU A 174 2.08 12.77 -7.13
C LEU A 174 0.57 12.64 -7.38
N SER A 175 -0.02 13.45 -8.29
CA SER A 175 -1.45 13.39 -8.60
C SER A 175 -1.98 12.00 -8.96
N PRO A 176 -1.23 11.12 -9.68
CA PRO A 176 -1.69 9.76 -9.93
C PRO A 176 -1.83 8.89 -8.66
N PHE A 177 -1.35 9.37 -7.52
CA PHE A 177 -1.39 8.73 -6.20
C PHE A 177 -2.11 9.60 -5.15
N GLU A 178 -2.79 10.66 -5.54
CA GLU A 178 -3.59 11.45 -4.61
C GLU A 178 -4.79 10.64 -4.10
N GLY A 179 -5.11 10.81 -2.81
CA GLY A 179 -6.25 10.17 -2.16
C GLY A 179 -5.92 9.55 -0.80
N ALA A 180 -6.94 8.90 -0.23
CA ALA A 180 -6.84 8.14 1.00
C ALA A 180 -6.60 6.66 0.73
N TYR A 181 -6.02 5.96 1.69
CA TYR A 181 -5.62 4.56 1.60
C TYR A 181 -6.04 3.78 2.85
N SER A 182 -6.33 2.48 2.70
CA SER A 182 -6.62 1.58 3.83
C SER A 182 -6.00 0.19 3.61
N ASN A 183 -6.14 -0.69 4.60
CA ASN A 183 -5.92 -2.12 4.43
C ASN A 183 -6.84 -2.89 5.39
N ASP A 184 -6.97 -4.21 5.17
CA ASP A 184 -7.88 -5.05 5.96
C ASP A 184 -7.52 -5.08 7.43
N THR A 185 -6.21 -5.06 7.75
CA THR A 185 -5.74 -5.06 9.13
C THR A 185 -6.22 -3.82 9.88
N TYR A 186 -6.05 -2.63 9.30
CA TYR A 186 -6.46 -1.36 9.89
C TYR A 186 -7.98 -1.26 10.02
N GLU A 187 -8.71 -1.63 8.97
CA GLU A 187 -10.17 -1.65 8.99
C GLU A 187 -10.70 -2.60 10.08
N LYS A 188 -10.10 -3.78 10.21
CA LYS A 188 -10.43 -4.76 11.24
C LYS A 188 -10.12 -4.27 12.65
N GLU A 189 -8.97 -3.64 12.88
CA GLU A 189 -8.63 -3.06 14.19
C GLU A 189 -9.64 -1.98 14.61
N ILE A 190 -10.04 -1.12 13.68
CA ILE A 190 -11.08 -0.12 13.93
C ILE A 190 -12.42 -0.80 14.26
N ALA A 191 -12.82 -1.81 13.50
CA ALA A 191 -14.05 -2.55 13.76
C ALA A 191 -14.04 -3.28 15.12
N ASP A 192 -12.94 -3.98 15.44
CA ASP A 192 -12.76 -4.72 16.69
C ASP A 192 -12.74 -3.79 17.91
N SER A 193 -12.36 -2.50 17.74
CA SER A 193 -12.49 -1.47 18.78
C SER A 193 -13.94 -1.00 19.04
N GLY A 194 -14.90 -1.50 18.25
CA GLY A 194 -16.26 -0.96 18.22
C GLY A 194 -16.33 0.43 17.59
N PHE A 195 -15.46 0.70 16.60
CA PHE A 195 -15.35 1.99 15.90
C PHE A 195 -15.03 3.17 16.83
N LYS A 196 -14.16 2.93 17.84
CA LYS A 196 -13.72 3.94 18.81
C LYS A 196 -12.21 4.25 18.74
N LEU A 197 -11.50 3.56 17.84
CA LEU A 197 -10.06 3.72 17.69
C LEU A 197 -9.71 5.14 17.24
N TYR A 198 -8.51 5.60 17.61
CA TYR A 198 -7.93 6.90 17.23
C TYR A 198 -8.72 8.14 17.69
N GLY A 199 -9.62 7.97 18.66
CA GLY A 199 -10.40 9.06 19.26
C GLY A 199 -11.64 9.47 18.46
N TYR A 200 -12.08 8.63 17.53
CA TYR A 200 -13.28 8.84 16.74
C TYR A 200 -14.49 8.11 17.31
N THR A 201 -15.67 8.61 16.99
CA THR A 201 -16.96 7.98 17.26
C THR A 201 -17.36 7.06 16.10
N PRO A 202 -18.22 6.05 16.36
CA PRO A 202 -18.77 5.22 15.31
C PRO A 202 -19.42 6.03 14.18
N GLU A 203 -20.22 7.03 14.53
CA GLU A 203 -20.88 7.91 13.56
C GLU A 203 -19.89 8.67 12.67
N GLU A 204 -18.72 9.08 13.18
CA GLU A 204 -17.68 9.73 12.37
C GLU A 204 -17.07 8.77 11.35
N TYR A 205 -16.84 7.51 11.71
CA TYR A 205 -16.42 6.47 10.75
C TYR A 205 -17.48 6.26 9.67
N TYR A 206 -18.75 6.09 10.05
CA TYR A 206 -19.84 5.82 9.10
C TYR A 206 -20.16 6.99 8.17
N GLN A 207 -19.78 8.21 8.55
CA GLN A 207 -19.95 9.41 7.73
C GLN A 207 -18.68 9.80 6.99
N ASN A 208 -17.63 8.98 7.03
CA ASN A 208 -16.34 9.27 6.43
C ASN A 208 -15.74 10.62 6.90
N LYS A 209 -15.93 10.96 8.17
CA LYS A 209 -15.45 12.20 8.81
C LYS A 209 -14.14 12.03 9.58
N THR A 210 -13.46 10.92 9.38
CA THR A 210 -12.23 10.58 10.09
C THR A 210 -10.99 10.91 9.26
N ASN A 211 -9.91 11.32 9.91
CA ASN A 211 -8.57 11.28 9.32
C ASN A 211 -7.78 10.03 9.75
N ALA A 212 -8.46 8.95 10.15
CA ALA A 212 -7.80 7.74 10.66
C ALA A 212 -6.98 6.99 9.60
N PHE A 213 -7.23 7.26 8.31
CA PHE A 213 -6.62 6.58 7.18
C PHE A 213 -5.44 7.38 6.62
N PRO A 214 -4.36 6.71 6.18
CA PRO A 214 -3.28 7.38 5.47
C PRO A 214 -3.77 8.07 4.21
N SER A 215 -3.13 9.18 3.83
CA SER A 215 -3.48 9.91 2.62
C SER A 215 -2.32 10.68 2.02
N ILE A 216 -2.31 10.79 0.71
CA ILE A 216 -1.44 11.71 -0.04
C ILE A 216 -2.31 12.82 -0.60
N VAL A 217 -1.97 14.07 -0.29
CA VAL A 217 -2.75 15.25 -0.72
C VAL A 217 -1.82 16.36 -1.18
N ASN A 218 -2.25 17.13 -2.17
CA ASN A 218 -1.55 18.37 -2.56
C ASN A 218 -2.18 19.58 -1.88
N GLY A 219 -1.43 20.26 -1.02
CA GLY A 219 -1.87 21.48 -0.35
C GLY A 219 -1.05 22.71 -0.73
N GLU A 220 -1.26 23.81 -0.01
CA GLU A 220 -0.51 25.06 -0.20
C GLU A 220 1.00 24.89 -0.02
N THR A 221 1.41 24.01 0.88
CA THR A 221 2.83 23.69 1.14
C THR A 221 3.39 22.64 0.17
N GLY A 222 2.56 22.13 -0.75
CA GLY A 222 2.86 21.03 -1.66
C GLY A 222 2.34 19.68 -1.17
N TRP A 223 2.88 18.61 -1.76
CA TRP A 223 2.51 17.23 -1.44
C TRP A 223 2.81 16.87 0.02
N THR A 224 1.79 16.34 0.69
CA THR A 224 1.86 15.90 2.09
C THR A 224 1.41 14.45 2.17
N PHE A 225 2.14 13.65 2.93
CA PHE A 225 1.75 12.30 3.33
C PHE A 225 1.31 12.31 4.79
N TRP A 226 0.06 11.95 5.03
CA TRP A 226 -0.50 11.74 6.35
C TRP A 226 -0.56 10.23 6.62
N SER A 227 -0.12 9.81 7.79
CA SER A 227 -0.03 8.38 8.17
C SER A 227 -1.30 7.83 8.84
N GLY A 228 -2.38 8.60 8.92
CA GLY A 228 -3.63 8.15 9.52
C GLY A 228 -3.59 8.11 11.04
N GLY A 229 -3.98 6.98 11.62
CA GLY A 229 -4.15 6.76 13.07
C GLY A 229 -2.92 7.08 13.94
N THR A 230 -1.70 6.96 13.41
CA THR A 230 -0.47 7.33 14.13
C THR A 230 -0.25 8.85 14.20
N ARG A 231 -0.96 9.63 13.40
CA ARG A 231 -0.93 11.10 13.37
C ARG A 231 0.44 11.70 13.02
N ALA A 232 1.30 10.97 12.33
CA ALA A 232 2.51 11.50 11.74
C ALA A 232 2.21 12.18 10.39
N SER A 233 2.77 13.37 10.20
CA SER A 233 2.64 14.15 8.97
C SER A 233 4.01 14.34 8.35
N TYR A 234 4.09 14.18 7.02
CA TYR A 234 5.33 14.29 6.27
C TYR A 234 5.17 15.18 5.05
N LEU A 235 6.17 16.00 4.75
CA LEU A 235 6.20 16.89 3.60
C LEU A 235 7.08 16.29 2.49
N PHE A 236 6.64 16.35 1.25
CA PHE A 236 7.41 15.82 0.12
C PHE A 236 8.78 16.53 0.01
N ASN A 237 9.85 15.73 -0.05
CA ASN A 237 11.20 16.23 -0.16
C ASN A 237 11.50 16.65 -1.61
N LYS A 238 11.39 17.94 -1.90
CA LYS A 238 11.65 18.51 -3.24
C LYS A 238 13.15 18.53 -3.60
N GLU A 239 14.04 18.32 -2.63
CA GLU A 239 15.49 18.31 -2.86
C GLU A 239 15.99 16.96 -3.36
N LYS A 240 15.16 15.91 -3.29
CA LYS A 240 15.53 14.55 -3.66
C LYS A 240 14.59 14.02 -4.73
N GLU A 241 15.14 13.76 -5.91
CA GLU A 241 14.36 13.31 -7.06
C GLU A 241 13.76 11.92 -6.84
N PRO A 242 12.46 11.73 -7.13
CA PRO A 242 11.83 10.42 -7.17
C PRO A 242 12.52 9.46 -8.15
N LYS A 243 12.43 8.16 -7.85
CA LYS A 243 13.00 7.10 -8.68
C LYS A 243 11.94 6.12 -9.13
N LYS A 244 12.14 5.50 -10.30
CA LYS A 244 11.35 4.34 -10.74
C LYS A 244 12.15 3.07 -10.45
N ARG A 245 11.49 2.01 -10.00
CA ARG A 245 12.09 0.70 -9.74
C ARG A 245 11.12 -0.36 -10.18
N LYS A 246 11.48 -1.18 -11.17
CA LYS A 246 10.64 -2.32 -11.59
C LYS A 246 9.15 -1.95 -11.80
N GLY A 247 8.87 -0.73 -12.24
CA GLY A 247 7.52 -0.21 -12.48
C GLY A 247 6.87 0.57 -11.33
N TYR A 248 7.34 0.47 -10.09
CA TYR A 248 6.86 1.30 -8.97
C TYR A 248 7.77 2.51 -8.74
N TYR A 249 7.35 3.44 -7.89
CA TYR A 249 8.09 4.67 -7.61
C TYR A 249 8.55 4.76 -6.17
N GLU A 250 9.77 5.23 -5.97
CA GLU A 250 10.32 5.62 -4.67
C GLU A 250 10.23 7.13 -4.55
N VAL A 251 9.49 7.61 -3.56
CA VAL A 251 9.36 9.04 -3.26
C VAL A 251 9.77 9.30 -1.82
N TYR A 252 10.29 10.51 -1.58
CA TYR A 252 10.92 10.85 -0.31
C TYR A 252 10.12 11.94 0.38
N PHE A 253 9.89 11.76 1.67
CA PHE A 253 9.17 12.70 2.51
C PHE A 253 9.97 12.99 3.79
N THR A 254 9.88 14.20 4.32
CA THR A 254 10.51 14.59 5.59
C THR A 254 9.46 14.79 6.66
N GLY A 255 9.76 14.38 7.90
CA GLY A 255 8.85 14.55 9.01
C GLY A 255 8.50 16.03 9.23
N ALA A 256 7.21 16.34 9.34
CA ALA A 256 6.68 17.70 9.47
C ALA A 256 6.17 18.00 10.89
N ASN A 257 5.97 16.98 11.73
CA ASN A 257 5.53 17.14 13.12
C ASN A 257 6.36 16.28 14.09
N ALA A 258 6.13 16.45 15.39
CA ALA A 258 6.88 15.74 16.44
C ALA A 258 6.79 14.21 16.30
N THR A 259 5.62 13.68 15.93
CA THR A 259 5.41 12.24 15.73
C THR A 259 6.21 11.69 14.55
N ALA A 260 6.33 12.48 13.48
CA ALA A 260 7.11 12.13 12.30
C ALA A 260 8.62 12.36 12.46
N ILE A 261 9.05 12.97 13.57
CA ILE A 261 10.41 13.47 13.83
C ILE A 261 10.83 14.49 12.77
N GLN A 262 10.81 15.77 13.15
CA GLN A 262 11.03 16.85 12.19
C GLN A 262 12.37 16.73 11.45
N GLY A 263 12.29 16.80 10.11
CA GLY A 263 13.45 16.68 9.23
C GLY A 263 13.94 15.25 8.98
N GLN A 264 13.41 14.23 9.67
CA GLN A 264 13.76 12.85 9.37
C GLN A 264 13.16 12.43 8.03
N GLU A 265 14.00 11.96 7.12
CA GLU A 265 13.57 11.44 5.82
C GLU A 265 12.95 10.05 5.97
N GLN A 266 11.87 9.82 5.23
CA GLN A 266 11.19 8.54 5.06
C GLN A 266 10.97 8.28 3.57
N THR A 267 11.00 7.01 3.19
CA THR A 267 10.67 6.57 1.83
C THR A 267 9.24 6.05 1.81
N LEU A 268 8.48 6.51 0.83
CA LEU A 268 7.15 6.00 0.51
C LEU A 268 7.22 5.38 -0.89
N TYR A 269 6.71 4.16 -1.03
CA TYR A 269 6.66 3.50 -2.33
C TYR A 269 5.27 3.67 -2.91
N LEU A 270 5.19 4.18 -4.14
CA LEU A 270 3.95 4.36 -4.89
C LEU A 270 3.87 3.27 -5.95
N ILE A 271 2.89 2.39 -5.83
CA ILE A 271 2.81 1.16 -6.63
C ILE A 271 1.56 1.24 -7.51
N PRO A 272 1.69 1.39 -8.84
CA PRO A 272 0.55 1.38 -9.74
C PRO A 272 -0.22 0.05 -9.72
N ALA A 273 -1.47 0.08 -10.17
CA ALA A 273 -2.26 -1.12 -10.40
C ALA A 273 -1.53 -2.09 -11.36
N GLY A 274 -1.51 -3.37 -11.02
CA GLY A 274 -0.86 -4.45 -11.75
C GLY A 274 0.66 -4.57 -11.52
N VAL A 275 1.27 -3.62 -10.81
CA VAL A 275 2.71 -3.62 -10.55
C VAL A 275 3.03 -4.37 -9.26
N THR A 276 4.13 -5.14 -9.28
CA THR A 276 4.65 -5.81 -8.08
C THR A 276 5.43 -4.81 -7.25
N GLY A 277 5.02 -4.59 -6.00
CA GLY A 277 5.72 -3.70 -5.08
C GLY A 277 7.03 -4.29 -4.53
N PRO A 278 7.78 -3.50 -3.72
CA PRO A 278 8.99 -3.99 -3.04
C PRO A 278 8.70 -5.13 -2.03
N ASP A 279 7.44 -5.30 -1.61
CA ASP A 279 6.96 -6.41 -0.80
C ASP A 279 6.74 -7.72 -1.60
N GLY A 280 6.99 -7.71 -2.91
CA GLY A 280 6.79 -8.85 -3.79
C GLY A 280 5.32 -9.13 -4.12
N VAL A 281 4.40 -8.23 -3.77
CA VAL A 281 2.96 -8.41 -4.00
C VAL A 281 2.48 -7.52 -5.13
N ALA A 282 1.75 -8.10 -6.08
CA ALA A 282 1.01 -7.38 -7.11
C ALA A 282 -0.48 -7.31 -6.74
N SER A 283 -1.14 -6.20 -7.07
CA SER A 283 -2.58 -5.99 -6.89
C SER A 283 -3.19 -5.36 -8.13
N GLN A 284 -4.48 -5.56 -8.37
CA GLN A 284 -5.22 -4.83 -9.42
C GLN A 284 -5.57 -3.40 -9.00
N GLU A 285 -5.36 -3.06 -7.73
CA GLU A 285 -5.52 -1.72 -7.18
C GLU A 285 -4.16 -1.05 -7.05
N ARG A 286 -4.17 0.28 -7.10
CA ARG A 286 -3.02 1.10 -6.72
C ARG A 286 -2.74 0.90 -5.22
N ARG A 287 -1.46 0.91 -4.86
CA ARG A 287 -1.01 0.71 -3.49
C ARG A 287 0.04 1.74 -3.10
N ILE A 288 0.16 1.95 -1.81
CA ILE A 288 1.31 2.60 -1.20
C ILE A 288 1.94 1.67 -0.18
N LEU A 289 3.25 1.78 0.02
CA LEU A 289 3.95 1.05 1.06
C LEU A 289 4.81 2.02 1.87
N PHE A 290 4.57 2.03 3.18
CA PHE A 290 5.21 2.92 4.13
C PHE A 290 5.75 2.10 5.31
N GLY A 291 7.08 2.11 5.50
CA GLY A 291 7.73 1.12 6.36
C GLY A 291 7.44 -0.28 5.84
N ASP A 292 6.99 -1.18 6.73
CA ASP A 292 6.62 -2.55 6.37
C ASP A 292 5.11 -2.71 6.10
N VAL A 293 4.35 -1.61 6.07
CA VAL A 293 2.89 -1.64 5.95
C VAL A 293 2.47 -1.20 4.55
N ALA A 294 1.75 -2.09 3.87
CA ALA A 294 1.12 -1.77 2.60
C ALA A 294 -0.33 -1.34 2.79
N TYR A 295 -0.75 -0.37 1.99
CA TYR A 295 -2.12 0.10 1.89
C TYR A 295 -2.58 0.05 0.43
N ARG A 296 -3.87 -0.20 0.23
CA ARG A 296 -4.58 -0.09 -1.04
C ARG A 296 -5.42 1.18 -1.04
N ASP A 297 -5.96 1.54 -2.20
CA ASP A 297 -6.91 2.64 -2.30
C ASP A 297 -8.06 2.49 -1.29
N TYR A 298 -8.45 3.60 -0.66
CA TYR A 298 -9.54 3.60 0.31
C TYR A 298 -10.88 3.32 -0.37
N HIS A 299 -11.64 2.38 0.19
CA HIS A 299 -13.01 2.09 -0.24
C HIS A 299 -14.02 2.77 0.68
N LEU A 300 -14.89 3.60 0.09
CA LEU A 300 -16.02 4.16 0.81
C LEU A 300 -16.92 3.02 1.31
N GLU A 301 -17.48 3.20 2.50
CA GLU A 301 -18.36 2.22 3.13
C GLU A 301 -17.69 0.87 3.50
N TRP A 302 -16.35 0.84 3.61
CA TRP A 302 -15.60 -0.34 4.09
C TRP A 302 -16.18 -0.94 5.37
N TRP A 303 -16.72 -0.10 6.27
CA TRP A 303 -17.33 -0.50 7.54
C TRP A 303 -18.53 -1.43 7.38
N LYS A 304 -19.18 -1.50 6.20
CA LYS A 304 -20.28 -2.44 5.93
C LYS A 304 -19.82 -3.90 5.91
N ALA A 305 -18.53 -4.14 5.67
CA ALA A 305 -17.95 -5.49 5.74
C ALA A 305 -17.85 -5.99 7.20
N TYR A 306 -17.98 -5.09 8.18
CA TYR A 306 -17.81 -5.39 9.59
C TYR A 306 -19.14 -5.25 10.36
N PRO A 307 -19.47 -6.19 11.26
CA PRO A 307 -20.68 -6.09 12.05
C PRO A 307 -20.61 -4.85 12.96
N GLN A 308 -21.63 -4.01 12.85
CA GLN A 308 -21.77 -2.82 13.68
C GLN A 308 -21.92 -3.23 15.14
N PRO A 309 -21.23 -2.57 16.10
CA PRO A 309 -21.48 -2.81 17.51
C PRO A 309 -22.96 -2.52 17.78
N LYS A 310 -23.70 -3.51 18.27
CA LYS A 310 -25.12 -3.34 18.61
C LYS A 310 -25.22 -2.16 19.56
N LYS A 311 -26.00 -1.14 19.18
CA LYS A 311 -26.30 0.00 20.06
C LYS A 311 -27.14 -0.53 21.22
N GLU A 312 -26.48 -0.81 22.34
CA GLU A 312 -27.15 -1.29 23.54
C GLU A 312 -28.16 -0.25 24.02
N LYS A 313 -29.42 -0.67 24.17
CA LYS A 313 -30.46 0.20 24.73
C LYS A 313 -30.24 0.32 26.24
N ASP A 314 -29.89 1.51 26.70
CA ASP A 314 -29.60 1.76 28.12
C ASP A 314 -30.83 1.56 29.03
N LEU A 315 -30.61 1.56 30.35
CA LEU A 315 -31.65 1.48 31.37
C LEU A 315 -32.37 2.83 31.53
N ASP A 316 -33.70 2.79 31.59
CA ASP A 316 -34.54 3.95 31.91
C ASP A 316 -34.93 3.90 33.39
N ILE A 317 -34.07 4.48 34.23
CA ILE A 317 -34.23 4.45 35.69
C ILE A 317 -35.50 5.19 36.14
N ALA A 318 -35.88 6.26 35.45
CA ALA A 318 -37.09 7.01 35.77
C ALA A 318 -38.35 6.17 35.49
N ALA A 319 -38.40 5.52 34.32
CA ALA A 319 -39.48 4.59 33.98
C ALA A 319 -39.53 3.39 34.95
N ILE A 320 -38.38 2.80 35.28
CA ILE A 320 -38.27 1.68 36.22
C ILE A 320 -38.76 2.05 37.62
N ASN A 321 -38.36 3.22 38.14
CA ASN A 321 -38.87 3.72 39.43
C ASN A 321 -40.40 3.91 39.42
N GLY A 322 -40.97 4.23 38.25
CA GLY A 322 -42.41 4.34 38.00
C GLY A 322 -43.14 3.01 37.76
N GLY A 323 -42.43 1.88 37.73
CA GLY A 323 -43.00 0.55 37.50
C GLY A 323 -42.95 0.06 36.05
N ASP A 324 -42.38 0.82 35.12
CA ASP A 324 -42.15 0.36 33.74
C ASP A 324 -40.78 -0.30 33.61
N PHE A 325 -40.80 -1.64 33.48
CA PHE A 325 -39.61 -2.47 33.34
C PHE A 325 -39.20 -2.72 31.87
N SER A 326 -39.77 -2.00 30.90
CA SER A 326 -39.52 -2.21 29.47
C SER A 326 -38.03 -2.13 29.09
N SER A 327 -37.23 -1.31 29.77
CA SER A 327 -35.78 -1.20 29.56
C SER A 327 -34.97 -2.33 30.21
N LEU A 328 -35.58 -3.18 31.04
CA LEU A 328 -34.95 -4.37 31.64
C LEU A 328 -35.24 -5.66 30.86
N VAL A 329 -36.24 -5.65 29.98
CA VAL A 329 -36.67 -6.85 29.23
C VAL A 329 -35.51 -7.45 28.44
N GLY A 330 -35.35 -8.78 28.55
CA GLY A 330 -34.33 -9.54 27.85
C GLY A 330 -33.65 -10.59 28.72
N THR A 331 -32.64 -11.24 28.13
CA THR A 331 -31.77 -12.19 28.83
C THR A 331 -30.50 -11.47 29.22
N TRP A 332 -30.16 -11.55 30.50
CA TRP A 332 -28.95 -11.00 31.08
C TRP A 332 -28.08 -12.14 31.58
N ARG A 333 -26.80 -12.15 31.24
CA ARG A 333 -25.85 -13.20 31.64
C ARG A 333 -24.60 -12.58 32.26
N ASN A 334 -24.07 -13.19 33.31
CA ASN A 334 -22.81 -12.77 33.92
C ASN A 334 -21.63 -13.67 33.51
N GLY A 335 -20.42 -13.30 33.92
CA GLY A 335 -19.19 -14.05 33.61
C GLY A 335 -19.14 -15.46 34.21
N LYS A 336 -19.99 -15.76 35.20
CA LYS A 336 -20.14 -17.09 35.80
C LYS A 336 -21.17 -17.97 35.09
N GLY A 337 -21.80 -17.47 34.03
CA GLY A 337 -22.82 -18.19 33.27
C GLY A 337 -24.22 -18.19 33.92
N ALA A 338 -24.44 -17.43 34.99
CA ALA A 338 -25.77 -17.26 35.55
C ALA A 338 -26.62 -16.36 34.62
N GLU A 339 -27.91 -16.66 34.51
CA GLU A 339 -28.83 -15.94 33.65
C GLU A 339 -30.04 -15.39 34.42
N ILE A 340 -30.51 -14.22 33.98
CA ILE A 340 -31.75 -13.59 34.43
C ILE A 340 -32.55 -13.25 33.18
N VAL A 341 -33.75 -13.81 33.06
CA VAL A 341 -34.64 -13.54 31.92
C VAL A 341 -35.81 -12.71 32.42
N ILE A 342 -35.80 -11.41 32.08
CA ILE A 342 -36.82 -10.45 32.49
C ILE A 342 -37.84 -10.30 31.37
N GLN A 343 -39.10 -10.54 31.71
CA GLN A 343 -40.24 -10.49 30.79
C GLN A 343 -40.89 -9.10 30.82
N ALA A 344 -41.67 -8.79 29.78
CA ALA A 344 -42.33 -7.48 29.63
C ALA A 344 -43.30 -7.13 30.75
N ASP A 345 -43.86 -8.14 31.43
CA ASP A 345 -44.76 -7.97 32.58
C ASP A 345 -44.01 -7.84 33.92
N GLY A 346 -42.68 -7.71 33.90
CA GLY A 346 -41.85 -7.61 35.10
C GLY A 346 -41.59 -8.95 35.80
N LYS A 347 -42.04 -10.08 35.24
CA LYS A 347 -41.66 -11.39 35.76
C LYS A 347 -40.23 -11.75 35.39
N VAL A 348 -39.58 -12.45 36.31
CA VAL A 348 -38.25 -13.05 36.10
C VAL A 348 -38.45 -14.56 35.96
N LYS A 349 -38.16 -15.10 34.77
CA LYS A 349 -38.45 -16.48 34.41
C LYS A 349 -37.86 -17.45 35.44
N GLY A 350 -38.72 -18.21 36.11
CA GLY A 350 -38.33 -19.24 37.07
C GLY A 350 -37.78 -18.71 38.41
N GLN A 351 -37.80 -17.40 38.67
CA GLN A 351 -37.28 -16.81 39.91
C GLN A 351 -38.32 -15.98 40.66
N GLY A 352 -39.19 -15.24 39.96
CA GLY A 352 -40.24 -14.45 40.61
C GLY A 352 -40.66 -13.21 39.84
N SER A 353 -40.79 -12.06 40.52
CA SER A 353 -41.21 -10.80 39.90
C SER A 353 -40.44 -9.59 40.44
N LEU A 354 -40.23 -8.61 39.56
CA LEU A 354 -39.68 -7.32 39.93
C LEU A 354 -40.73 -6.45 40.62
N LYS A 355 -40.27 -5.63 41.55
CA LYS A 355 -41.03 -4.56 42.19
C LYS A 355 -40.20 -3.28 42.13
N ALA A 356 -40.84 -2.22 41.65
CA ALA A 356 -40.23 -0.91 41.56
C ALA A 356 -40.02 -0.32 42.95
N VAL A 357 -38.93 0.43 43.09
CA VAL A 357 -38.61 1.21 44.28
C VAL A 357 -38.60 2.67 43.89
N ALA A 358 -39.63 3.41 44.32
CA ALA A 358 -39.77 4.81 43.96
C ALA A 358 -38.57 5.64 44.45
N ASP A 359 -38.01 6.46 43.57
CA ASP A 359 -36.82 7.29 43.78
C ASP A 359 -35.58 6.50 44.23
N SER A 360 -35.39 5.27 43.74
CA SER A 360 -34.23 4.45 44.12
C SER A 360 -32.89 5.13 43.81
N ASP A 361 -32.83 5.92 42.73
CA ASP A 361 -31.71 6.74 42.29
C ASP A 361 -31.39 7.93 43.20
N LYS A 362 -32.35 8.36 44.00
CA LYS A 362 -32.16 9.45 44.99
C LYS A 362 -31.91 8.92 46.39
N LYS A 363 -32.41 7.71 46.69
CA LYS A 363 -32.36 7.10 48.03
C LYS A 363 -31.20 6.11 48.21
N SER A 364 -30.53 5.72 47.13
CA SER A 364 -29.42 4.77 47.14
C SER A 364 -28.27 5.28 46.29
N LYS A 365 -27.04 4.84 46.62
CA LYS A 365 -25.84 5.07 45.80
C LYS A 365 -25.97 4.45 44.41
N ILE A 366 -26.71 3.34 44.29
CA ILE A 366 -27.00 2.65 43.04
C ILE A 366 -28.52 2.49 42.96
N PRO A 367 -29.18 2.96 41.90
CA PRO A 367 -30.61 2.70 41.68
C PRO A 367 -30.87 1.19 41.65
N TYR A 368 -32.04 0.74 42.10
CA TYR A 368 -32.31 -0.69 42.21
C TYR A 368 -33.80 -1.02 42.09
N VAL A 369 -34.08 -2.28 41.75
CA VAL A 369 -35.40 -2.90 41.91
C VAL A 369 -35.32 -4.04 42.91
N GLU A 370 -36.44 -4.34 43.55
CA GLU A 370 -36.58 -5.54 44.37
C GLU A 370 -37.00 -6.72 43.48
N MET A 371 -36.29 -7.84 43.55
CA MET A 371 -36.73 -9.11 42.99
C MET A 371 -37.34 -9.95 44.10
N LYS A 372 -38.65 -10.17 44.04
CA LYS A 372 -39.37 -11.04 44.98
C LYS A 372 -39.31 -12.49 44.53
N MET A 373 -38.87 -13.36 45.41
CA MET A 373 -38.71 -14.81 45.20
C MET A 373 -39.43 -15.56 46.34
N GLY A 374 -40.75 -15.64 46.27
CA GLY A 374 -41.57 -16.20 47.36
C GLY A 374 -41.49 -15.36 48.64
N GLU A 375 -41.12 -15.99 49.76
CA GLU A 375 -40.91 -15.31 51.06
C GLU A 375 -39.56 -14.59 51.17
N THR A 376 -38.67 -14.78 50.18
CA THR A 376 -37.34 -14.17 50.14
C THR A 376 -37.25 -13.13 49.02
N GLY A 377 -36.21 -12.28 49.06
CA GLY A 377 -35.99 -11.29 48.01
C GLY A 377 -34.51 -10.93 47.88
N ALA A 378 -34.17 -10.26 46.78
CA ALA A 378 -32.86 -9.68 46.53
C ALA A 378 -33.01 -8.31 45.85
N ALA A 379 -32.00 -7.46 45.95
CA ALA A 379 -31.92 -6.24 45.16
C ALA A 379 -31.22 -6.51 43.83
N ILE A 380 -31.72 -5.92 42.76
CA ILE A 380 -31.00 -5.83 41.48
C ILE A 380 -30.57 -4.38 41.31
N GLY A 381 -29.27 -4.12 41.50
CA GLY A 381 -28.66 -2.84 41.22
C GLY A 381 -28.64 -2.56 39.72
N LEU A 382 -28.97 -1.34 39.34
CA LEU A 382 -29.18 -0.87 37.98
C LEU A 382 -28.10 0.14 37.63
N LEU A 383 -27.16 -0.24 36.78
CA LEU A 383 -26.08 0.64 36.34
C LEU A 383 -26.24 0.95 34.87
N LYS A 384 -26.54 2.22 34.59
CA LYS A 384 -26.60 2.75 33.22
C LYS A 384 -25.25 2.66 32.52
N ILE A 385 -25.24 2.81 31.20
CA ILE A 385 -24.01 3.05 30.44
C ILE A 385 -23.28 4.26 31.04
N GLY A 386 -21.99 4.11 31.31
CA GLY A 386 -21.12 5.12 31.91
C GLY A 386 -21.26 5.34 33.42
N PHE A 387 -22.26 4.74 34.08
CA PHE A 387 -22.46 4.90 35.53
C PHE A 387 -21.45 4.06 36.32
N GLN A 388 -20.58 4.67 37.12
CA GLN A 388 -19.61 3.92 37.92
C GLN A 388 -20.19 3.46 39.26
N ASN A 389 -19.93 2.21 39.67
CA ASN A 389 -20.22 1.76 41.02
C ASN A 389 -19.41 2.59 42.05
N PRO A 390 -20.07 3.35 42.95
CA PRO A 390 -19.37 4.23 43.89
C PRO A 390 -18.47 3.51 44.90
N ASP A 391 -18.72 2.22 45.16
CA ASP A 391 -17.92 1.43 46.10
C ASP A 391 -16.72 0.72 45.41
N GLY A 392 -16.59 0.89 44.08
CA GLY A 392 -15.55 0.28 43.23
C GLY A 392 -16.17 -0.43 42.03
N ASP A 393 -15.66 -0.15 40.82
CA ASP A 393 -16.20 -0.67 39.57
C ASP A 393 -15.15 -1.46 38.78
N GLN A 394 -15.41 -2.76 38.59
CA GLN A 394 -14.56 -3.68 37.81
C GLN A 394 -15.24 -4.13 36.52
N SER A 395 -16.36 -3.51 36.16
CA SER A 395 -17.23 -3.94 35.07
C SER A 395 -17.01 -3.15 33.79
N ASP A 396 -17.46 -3.69 32.65
CA ASP A 396 -17.55 -2.98 31.36
C ASP A 396 -18.62 -1.86 31.43
N THR A 397 -18.19 -0.64 31.74
CA THR A 397 -19.06 0.55 31.83
C THR A 397 -19.65 1.00 30.49
N SER A 398 -19.20 0.44 29.37
CA SER A 398 -19.74 0.77 28.05
C SER A 398 -21.10 0.12 27.77
N LYS A 399 -21.57 -0.75 28.66
CA LYS A 399 -22.84 -1.47 28.58
C LYS A 399 -23.73 -1.19 29.80
N PRO A 400 -25.06 -1.29 29.66
CA PRO A 400 -25.93 -1.36 30.81
C PRO A 400 -25.61 -2.64 31.59
N ARG A 401 -25.65 -2.56 32.92
CA ARG A 401 -25.26 -3.66 33.81
C ARG A 401 -26.28 -3.84 34.91
N LEU A 402 -26.47 -5.09 35.30
CA LEU A 402 -27.20 -5.45 36.51
C LEU A 402 -26.26 -6.13 37.50
N VAL A 403 -26.51 -5.94 38.79
CA VAL A 403 -25.85 -6.70 39.86
C VAL A 403 -26.89 -7.19 40.85
N VAL A 404 -26.96 -8.49 41.08
CA VAL A 404 -27.88 -9.09 42.06
C VAL A 404 -27.16 -9.21 43.39
N THR A 405 -27.68 -8.57 44.43
CA THR A 405 -27.01 -8.50 45.72
C THR A 405 -27.98 -8.34 46.89
N GLN A 406 -27.49 -8.59 48.10
CA GLN A 406 -28.17 -8.36 49.37
C GLN A 406 -27.63 -7.13 50.12
N SER A 407 -26.49 -6.58 49.71
CA SER A 407 -25.84 -5.42 50.34
C SER A 407 -25.18 -4.52 49.28
N ALA A 408 -24.75 -3.31 49.63
CA ALA A 408 -23.91 -2.50 48.75
C ALA A 408 -22.44 -2.94 48.83
N GLY A 409 -21.63 -2.68 47.80
CA GLY A 409 -20.21 -3.04 47.78
C GLY A 409 -19.55 -3.02 46.40
N ASN A 410 -18.24 -3.32 46.39
CA ASN A 410 -17.45 -3.58 45.18
C ASN A 410 -17.61 -5.05 44.77
N TYR A 411 -17.84 -5.30 43.48
CA TYR A 411 -18.04 -6.65 42.95
C TYR A 411 -16.99 -6.98 41.89
N PRO A 412 -16.55 -8.25 41.79
CA PRO A 412 -15.72 -8.69 40.67
C PRO A 412 -16.48 -8.58 39.35
N ALA A 413 -15.73 -8.38 38.26
CA ALA A 413 -16.27 -8.19 36.90
C ALA A 413 -17.25 -9.30 36.47
N ASP A 414 -17.00 -10.55 36.89
CA ASP A 414 -17.76 -11.73 36.51
C ASP A 414 -19.13 -11.86 37.21
N GLN A 415 -19.43 -11.01 38.20
CA GLN A 415 -20.73 -10.94 38.87
C GLN A 415 -21.72 -9.98 38.19
N TYR A 416 -21.23 -9.06 37.37
CA TYR A 416 -22.09 -8.14 36.62
C TYR A 416 -22.77 -8.88 35.47
N PHE A 417 -24.07 -8.68 35.35
CA PHE A 417 -24.87 -9.23 34.27
C PHE A 417 -24.97 -8.24 33.12
N TYR A 418 -24.82 -8.74 31.91
CA TYR A 418 -24.91 -7.99 30.66
C TYR A 418 -26.00 -8.58 29.78
N ARG A 419 -26.72 -7.70 29.08
CA ARG A 419 -27.73 -8.11 28.11
C ARG A 419 -27.08 -8.92 26.97
N GLN A 420 -27.77 -9.95 26.50
CA GLN A 420 -27.33 -10.86 25.43
C GLN A 420 -27.79 -10.41 24.03
#